data_AF-A0A2I0GYL2-F1
#
_entry.id   AF-A0A2I0GYL2-F1
#
_cell.length_a   1.000
_cell.length_b   1.000
_cell.length_c   1.000
_cell.angle_alpha   90.00
_cell.angle_beta   90.00
_cell.angle_gamma   90.00
#
_symmetry.space_group_name_H-M   'P 1'
#
loop_
_entity.id
_entity.type
_entity.pdbx_description
1 polymer ?
#
loop_
_entity_poly.entity_id
_entity_poly.type
_entity_poly.pdbx_seq_one_letter_code
_entity_poly.pdbx_strand_id
1 'polypeptide(L)' 'MTQLGTTLDLDDLLVIREDNKESGVVTLTLNQPKQFNALSVEVLSAMQAELEKTIKKVASSRSP' A
#
# COMPACT_ATOMS: atom_id res chain seq x y z
N MET A 1 -29.83 2.64 -4.01
CA MET A 1 -28.82 1.84 -3.28
C MET A 1 -27.46 2.36 -3.68
N THR A 2 -26.91 3.27 -2.90
CA THR A 2 -25.63 3.94 -3.22
C THR A 2 -24.51 2.97 -2.85
N GLN A 3 -23.99 2.26 -3.84
CA GLN A 3 -22.75 1.51 -3.67
C GLN A 3 -21.65 2.55 -3.47
N LEU A 4 -21.23 2.73 -2.21
CA LEU A 4 -20.07 3.53 -1.82
C LEU A 4 -18.81 2.77 -2.27
N GLY A 5 -18.65 2.63 -3.59
CA GLY A 5 -17.38 2.22 -4.17
C GLY A 5 -16.48 3.43 -4.06
N THR A 6 -15.69 3.51 -2.99
CA THR A 6 -14.58 4.45 -2.92
C THR A 6 -13.61 4.04 -4.02
N THR A 7 -13.81 4.58 -5.22
CA THR A 7 -12.78 4.63 -6.26
C THR A 7 -11.69 5.49 -5.64
N LEU A 8 -10.76 4.87 -4.94
CA LEU A 8 -9.58 5.55 -4.41
C LEU A 8 -8.85 6.05 -5.64
N ASP A 9 -8.92 7.36 -5.86
CA ASP A 9 -8.13 7.98 -6.90
C ASP A 9 -6.67 7.69 -6.58
N LEU A 10 -5.96 7.08 -7.51
CA LEU A 10 -4.57 6.68 -7.28
C LEU A 10 -3.71 7.92 -7.00
N ASP A 11 -4.11 9.09 -7.48
CA ASP A 11 -3.44 10.36 -7.24
C ASP A 11 -3.58 10.85 -5.78
N ASP A 12 -4.60 10.38 -5.05
CA ASP A 12 -4.81 10.71 -3.63
C ASP A 12 -4.12 9.71 -2.69
N LEU A 13 -3.61 8.58 -3.21
CA LEU A 13 -2.87 7.62 -2.41
C LEU A 13 -1.43 8.10 -2.18
N LEU A 14 -1.00 8.08 -0.92
CA LEU A 14 0.38 8.40 -0.53
C LEU A 14 1.38 7.29 -0.91
N VAL A 15 0.91 6.05 -0.90
CA VAL A 15 1.68 4.85 -1.23
C VAL A 15 0.82 3.94 -2.09
N ILE A 16 1.35 3.55 -3.25
CA ILE A 16 0.74 2.58 -4.16
C ILE A 16 1.37 1.23 -3.89
N ARG A 17 0.55 0.17 -3.84
CA ARG A 17 0.99 -1.20 -3.61
C ARG A 17 0.72 -2.08 -4.82
N GLU A 18 1.73 -2.84 -5.21
CA GLU A 18 1.63 -3.86 -6.25
C GLU A 18 2.14 -5.20 -5.72
N ASP A 19 1.26 -6.21 -5.66
CA ASP A 19 1.61 -7.57 -5.27
C ASP A 19 1.88 -8.42 -6.51
N ASN A 20 3.15 -8.75 -6.78
CA ASN A 20 3.50 -9.76 -7.77
C ASN A 20 3.40 -11.15 -7.14
N LYS A 21 2.29 -11.85 -7.41
CA LYS A 21 2.01 -13.17 -6.83
C LYS A 21 2.93 -14.27 -7.37
N GLU A 22 3.47 -14.11 -8.57
CA GLU A 22 4.33 -15.12 -9.22
C GLU A 22 5.76 -15.05 -8.68
N SER A 23 6.30 -13.85 -8.48
CA SER A 23 7.63 -13.67 -7.87
C SER A 23 7.61 -13.63 -6.35
N GLY A 24 6.42 -13.47 -5.75
CA GLY A 24 6.27 -13.27 -4.30
C GLY A 24 6.77 -11.90 -3.82
N VAL A 25 7.08 -10.98 -4.74
CA VAL A 25 7.59 -9.64 -4.42
C VAL A 25 6.43 -8.67 -4.30
N VAL A 26 6.46 -7.83 -3.26
CA VAL A 26 5.55 -6.70 -3.10
C VAL A 26 6.32 -5.41 -3.35
N THR A 27 5.85 -4.60 -4.27
CA THR A 27 6.40 -3.28 -4.57
C THR A 27 5.53 -2.22 -3.89
N LEU A 28 6.17 -1.31 -3.15
CA LEU A 28 5.54 -0.13 -2.57
C LEU A 28 6.13 1.11 -3.22
N THR A 29 5.28 1.90 -3.89
CA THR A 29 5.67 3.10 -4.62
C THR A 29 5.18 4.32 -3.85
N LEU A 30 6.10 5.19 -3.43
CA LEU A 30 5.75 6.49 -2.86
C LEU A 30 5.19 7.38 -3.96
N ASN A 31 4.02 7.96 -3.72
CA ASN A 31 3.25 8.68 -4.74
C ASN A 31 3.09 10.17 -4.40
N GLN A 32 4.19 10.80 -3.98
CA GLN A 32 4.28 12.24 -3.80
C GLN A 32 5.37 12.86 -4.68
N PRO A 33 5.31 12.69 -6.02
CA PRO A 33 6.38 13.14 -6.92
C PRO A 33 6.60 14.65 -6.88
N LYS A 34 5.54 15.44 -6.67
CA LYS A 34 5.60 16.90 -6.55
C LYS A 34 6.39 17.39 -5.33
N GLN A 35 6.58 16.52 -4.34
CA GLN A 35 7.35 16.78 -3.11
C GLN A 35 8.62 15.92 -3.07
N PHE A 36 9.06 15.35 -4.20
CA PHE A 36 10.18 14.42 -4.29
C PHE A 36 10.07 13.23 -3.32
N ASN A 37 8.84 12.77 -3.06
CA ASN A 37 8.54 11.71 -2.09
C ASN A 37 9.06 12.00 -0.68
N ALA A 38 8.98 13.26 -0.24
CA ALA A 38 9.33 13.66 1.12
C ALA A 38 8.62 12.76 2.16
N LEU A 39 9.39 12.35 3.18
CA LEU A 39 8.92 11.43 4.21
C LEU A 39 8.18 12.19 5.32
N SER A 40 6.95 12.63 5.03
CA SER A 40 6.06 13.18 6.05
C SER A 40 5.56 12.07 7.00
N VAL A 41 5.04 12.46 8.16
CA VAL A 41 4.44 11.52 9.12
C VAL A 41 3.29 10.73 8.48
N GLU A 42 2.52 11.36 7.60
CA GLU A 42 1.42 10.73 6.88
C GLU A 42 1.92 9.67 5.90
N VAL A 43 2.98 9.97 5.12
CA VAL A 43 3.62 9.02 4.20
C VAL A 43 4.21 7.83 4.98
N LEU A 44 4.89 8.11 6.10
CA LEU A 44 5.45 7.07 6.96
C LEU A 44 4.34 6.17 7.54
N SER A 45 3.22 6.76 7.96
CA SER A 45 2.07 6.02 8.48
C SER A 45 1.41 5.16 7.41
N ALA A 46 1.25 5.71 6.19
CA ALA A 46 0.72 4.96 5.05
C ALA A 46 1.64 3.79 4.66
N MET A 47 2.95 4.02 4.63
CA MET A 47 3.94 2.99 4.33
C MET A 47 3.94 1.90 5.41
N GLN A 48 3.87 2.27 6.69
CA GLN A 48 3.76 1.30 7.79
C GLN A 48 2.53 0.43 7.63
N ALA A 49 1.36 1.01 7.34
CA ALA A 49 0.12 0.26 7.15
C ALA A 49 0.24 -0.76 6.00
N GLU A 50 0.88 -0.39 4.89
CA GLU A 50 1.11 -1.30 3.75
C GLU A 50 2.11 -2.42 4.07
N LEU A 51 3.16 -2.12 4.84
CA LEU A 51 4.12 -3.12 5.31
C LEU A 51 3.47 -4.12 6.28
N GLU A 52 2.66 -3.66 7.22
CA GLU A 52 1.94 -4.51 8.18
C GLU A 52 0.99 -5.49 7.46
N LYS A 53 0.32 -5.04 6.39
CA LYS A 53 -0.51 -5.92 5.55
C LYS A 53 0.30 -7.06 4.93
N THR A 54 1.55 -6.78 4.53
CA THR A 54 2.45 -7.82 3.98
C THR A 54 2.83 -8.84 5.03
N ILE A 55 3.12 -8.41 6.27
CA ILE A 55 3.39 -9.31 7.41
C ILE A 55 2.17 -10.19 7.71
N LYS A 56 0.97 -9.60 7.77
CA LYS A 56 -0.28 -10.34 8.02
C LYS A 56 -0.59 -11.37 6.93
N LYS A 57 -0.32 -11.04 5.65
CA LYS A 57 -0.48 -11.94 4.52
C LYS A 57 0.45 -13.16 4.63
N VAL A 58 1.71 -12.94 4.99
CA VAL A 58 2.69 -14.02 5.21
C VAL A 58 2.32 -14.90 6.41
N ALA A 59 1.79 -14.31 7.49
CA ALA A 59 1.33 -15.08 8.65
C ALA A 59 0.10 -15.95 8.32
N SER A 60 -0.82 -15.43 7.50
CA SER A 60 -2.03 -16.16 7.06
C SER A 60 -1.72 -17.29 6.07
N SER A 61 -0.63 -17.19 5.29
CA SER A 61 -0.19 -18.26 4.38
C SER A 61 0.67 -19.34 5.05
N ARG A 62 0.99 -19.20 6.35
CA ARG A 62 1.80 -20.14 7.12
C ARG A 62 0.99 -20.94 8.16
N SER A 63 -0.34 -20.80 8.20
CA SER A 63 -1.19 -21.66 9.02
C SER A 63 -1.45 -23.00 8.30
N PRO A 64 -1.24 -24.15 8.96
CA PRO A 64 -1.38 -25.49 8.37
C PRO A 64 -2.83 -25.92 8.14
#